data_AF-A0A9X1IJM0-F1
#
_entry.id   AF-A0A9X1IJM0-F1
#
_cell.length_a   1.000
_cell.length_b   1.000
_cell.length_c   1.000
_cell.angle_alpha   90.00
_cell.angle_beta   90.00
_cell.angle_gamma   90.00
#
_symmetry.space_group_name_H-M   'P 1'
#
loop_
_entity.id
_entity.type
_entity.pdbx_description
1 polymer ?
#
loop_
_entity_poly.entity_id
_entity_poly.type
_entity_poly.pdbx_seq_one_letter_code
_entity_poly.pdbx_strand_id
1 'polypeptide(L)'
;MELADGSEALFGFAIEHGGTGGLSWVLSTSVVWLDAEAGRARTLSGRRYTLGRRVTAMELPTEEARIAFALLVTPHLDVHTATPPTTGDPATGAAWVAACKMSRHLNVAPPPLHDPAAVRDFLGSNMERYMLARAGRRPS
;
A
#
# COMPACT_ATOMS: atom_id res chain seq x y z
N MET A 1 13.10 -2.90 -5.45
CA MET A 1 12.77 -4.20 -6.05
C MET A 1 12.63 -3.99 -7.54
N GLU A 2 13.11 -4.92 -8.35
CA GLU A 2 13.04 -4.82 -9.81
C GLU A 2 11.65 -5.27 -10.31
N LEU A 3 11.10 -4.53 -11.27
CA LEU A 3 9.87 -4.83 -11.99
C LEU A 3 10.19 -5.45 -13.36
N ALA A 4 9.19 -6.00 -14.05
CA ALA A 4 9.34 -6.65 -15.35
C ALA A 4 9.94 -5.74 -16.45
N ASP A 5 9.82 -4.42 -16.30
CA ASP A 5 10.43 -3.45 -17.21
C ASP A 5 11.90 -3.12 -16.88
N GLY A 6 12.50 -3.83 -15.92
CA GLY A 6 13.86 -3.61 -15.42
C GLY A 6 14.00 -2.40 -14.51
N SER A 7 12.91 -1.68 -14.21
CA SER A 7 12.96 -0.53 -13.31
C SER A 7 12.91 -0.97 -11.84
N GLU A 8 13.61 -0.25 -10.98
CA GLU A 8 13.52 -0.48 -9.54
C GLU A 8 12.43 0.38 -8.91
N ALA A 9 11.57 -0.18 -8.07
CA ALA A 9 10.56 0.54 -7.30
C ALA A 9 10.64 0.21 -5.79
N LEU A 10 10.04 1.07 -4.98
CA LEU A 10 9.83 0.84 -3.55
C LEU A 10 8.41 0.36 -3.31
N PHE A 11 8.28 -0.69 -2.52
CA PHE A 11 7.02 -1.11 -1.93
C PHE A 11 7.10 -1.00 -0.41
N GLY A 12 6.07 -0.44 0.22
CA GLY A 12 6.03 -0.34 1.68
C GLY A 12 4.82 0.42 2.22
N PHE A 13 4.71 0.46 3.54
CA PHE A 13 3.69 1.23 4.23
C PHE A 13 4.16 2.67 4.42
N ALA A 14 3.48 3.63 3.79
CA ALA A 14 3.78 5.04 3.93
C ALA A 14 2.97 5.65 5.07
N ILE A 15 3.65 6.15 6.11
CA ILE A 15 3.01 6.91 7.19
C ILE A 15 2.50 8.26 6.66
N GLU A 16 3.29 8.88 5.79
CA GLU A 16 2.97 10.13 5.10
C GLU A 16 3.21 9.98 3.60
N HIS A 17 2.26 10.48 2.79
CA HIS A 17 2.38 10.45 1.33
C HIS A 17 1.44 11.46 0.68
N GLY A 18 1.97 12.45 -0.03
CA GLY A 18 1.18 13.57 -0.57
C GLY A 18 0.06 13.18 -1.55
N GLY A 19 0.20 12.05 -2.27
CA GLY A 19 -0.84 11.57 -3.18
C GLY A 19 -1.96 10.77 -2.49
N THR A 20 -1.64 10.03 -1.43
CA THR A 20 -2.59 9.12 -0.76
C THR A 20 -3.08 9.65 0.58
N GLY A 21 -2.47 10.70 1.13
CA GLY A 21 -2.68 11.19 2.49
C GLY A 21 -1.89 10.42 3.56
N GLY A 22 -1.00 9.50 3.15
CA GLY A 22 -0.32 8.56 4.04
C GLY A 22 -1.17 7.36 4.44
N LEU A 23 -0.76 6.70 5.52
CA LEU A 23 -1.41 5.55 6.18
C LEU A 23 -1.84 4.43 5.21
N SER A 24 -1.03 4.18 4.19
CA SER A 24 -1.35 3.27 3.09
C SER A 24 -0.14 2.50 2.61
N TRP A 25 -0.34 1.27 2.17
CA TRP A 25 0.62 0.56 1.32
C TRP A 25 0.74 1.26 -0.04
N VAL A 26 1.96 1.42 -0.52
CA VAL A 26 2.25 2.11 -1.78
C VAL A 26 3.29 1.33 -2.59
N LEU A 27 3.13 1.39 -3.92
CA LEU A 27 4.21 1.17 -4.88
C LEU A 27 4.65 2.54 -5.39
N SER A 28 5.94 2.84 -5.34
CA SER A 28 6.48 4.09 -5.85
C SER A 28 6.63 4.06 -7.37
N THR A 29 6.75 5.24 -8.00
CA THR A 29 7.40 5.34 -9.31
C THR A 29 8.85 4.86 -9.22
N SER A 30 9.51 4.60 -10.35
CA SER A 30 10.88 4.08 -10.38
C SER A 30 11.86 4.92 -9.54
N VAL A 31 12.77 4.26 -8.85
CA VAL A 31 13.85 4.82 -8.04
C VAL A 31 14.93 5.33 -8.98
N VAL A 32 15.33 6.59 -8.79
CA VAL A 32 16.41 7.23 -9.57
C VAL A 32 17.66 7.46 -8.74
N TRP A 33 17.56 7.30 -7.41
CA TRP A 33 18.67 7.38 -6.48
C TRP A 33 18.30 6.66 -5.18
N LEU A 34 19.23 5.85 -4.67
CA LEU A 34 19.10 5.10 -3.42
C LEU A 34 20.39 5.25 -2.63
N ASP A 35 20.27 5.67 -1.38
CA ASP A 35 21.30 5.59 -0.36
C ASP A 35 20.81 4.58 0.68
N ALA A 36 21.26 3.34 0.54
CA ALA A 36 20.83 2.25 1.40
C ALA A 36 21.37 2.38 2.83
N GLU A 37 22.52 3.01 3.02
CA GLU A 37 23.15 3.21 4.32
C GLU A 37 22.43 4.29 5.12
N ALA A 38 22.11 5.42 4.49
CA ALA A 38 21.33 6.48 5.13
C ALA A 38 19.81 6.20 5.14
N GLY A 39 19.36 5.12 4.50
CA GLY A 39 17.95 4.77 4.36
C GLY A 39 17.16 5.86 3.63
N ARG A 40 17.66 6.33 2.48
CA ARG A 40 17.02 7.39 1.70
C ARG A 40 16.87 7.00 0.25
N ALA A 41 15.78 7.43 -0.37
CA ALA A 41 15.56 7.23 -1.79
C ALA A 41 14.90 8.44 -2.44
N ARG A 42 15.12 8.59 -3.75
CA ARG A 42 14.41 9.53 -4.61
C ARG A 42 13.84 8.78 -5.80
N THR A 43 12.62 9.12 -6.18
CA THR A 43 11.91 8.47 -7.30
C THR A 43 11.71 9.42 -8.47
N LEU A 44 11.31 8.89 -9.63
CA LEU A 44 11.09 9.63 -10.88
C LEU A 44 10.09 10.77 -10.73
N SER A 45 9.06 10.60 -9.91
CA SER A 45 8.10 11.66 -9.55
C SER A 45 8.68 12.80 -8.70
N GLY A 46 9.97 12.76 -8.37
CA GLY A 46 10.65 13.74 -7.51
C GLY A 46 10.46 13.52 -6.00
N ARG A 47 9.63 12.55 -5.60
CA ARG A 47 9.40 12.23 -4.18
C ARG A 47 10.67 11.71 -3.52
N ARG A 48 10.82 12.05 -2.24
CA ARG A 48 11.91 11.60 -1.37
C ARG A 48 11.34 10.75 -0.25
N TYR A 49 12.00 9.65 0.05
CA TYR A 49 11.58 8.71 1.07
C TYR A 49 12.70 8.55 2.11
N THR A 50 12.30 8.51 3.38
CA THR A 50 13.08 7.87 4.44
C THR A 50 12.60 6.43 4.55
N LEU A 51 13.51 5.49 4.43
CA LEU A 51 13.24 4.06 4.37
C LEU A 51 13.30 3.46 5.76
N GLY A 52 12.36 2.56 6.04
CA GLY A 52 12.42 1.70 7.22
C GLY A 52 13.26 0.46 6.98
N ARG A 53 13.02 -0.58 7.79
CA ARG A 53 13.66 -1.89 7.63
C ARG A 53 13.34 -2.49 6.25
N ARG A 54 14.38 -2.93 5.54
CA ARG A 54 14.23 -3.74 4.32
C ARG A 54 13.69 -5.12 4.69
N VAL A 55 12.69 -5.58 3.95
CA VAL A 55 12.13 -6.93 4.05
C VAL A 55 11.98 -7.54 2.66
N THR A 56 12.04 -8.86 2.57
CA THR A 56 11.68 -9.61 1.37
C THR A 56 10.17 -9.77 1.27
N ALA A 57 9.66 -10.18 0.09
CA ALA A 57 8.24 -10.43 -0.11
C ALA A 57 7.68 -11.51 0.83
N MET A 58 8.50 -12.50 1.21
CA MET A 58 8.11 -13.57 2.14
C MET A 58 8.15 -13.14 3.62
N GLU A 59 8.78 -12.01 3.92
CA GLU A 59 8.89 -11.44 5.27
C GLU A 59 7.83 -10.34 5.54
N LEU A 60 6.85 -10.19 4.63
CA LEU A 60 5.79 -9.21 4.81
C LEU A 60 4.99 -9.49 6.10
N PRO A 61 4.86 -8.49 6.99
CA PRO A 61 4.55 -8.74 8.40
C PRO A 61 3.08 -9.07 8.67
N THR A 62 2.17 -8.75 7.74
CA THR A 62 0.72 -8.86 7.94
C THR A 62 0.03 -9.36 6.69
N GLU A 63 -1.20 -9.86 6.86
CA GLU A 63 -2.04 -10.25 5.73
C GLU A 63 -2.36 -9.06 4.82
N GLU A 64 -2.58 -7.87 5.40
CA GLU A 64 -2.76 -6.64 4.63
C GLU A 64 -1.55 -6.31 3.77
N ALA A 65 -0.33 -6.49 4.29
CA ALA A 65 0.89 -6.26 3.53
C ALA A 65 0.98 -7.20 2.33
N ARG A 66 0.64 -8.48 2.51
CA ARG A 66 0.65 -9.49 1.44
C ARG A 66 -0.41 -9.21 0.39
N ILE A 67 -1.64 -8.89 0.79
CA ILE A 67 -2.72 -8.51 -0.14
C ILE A 67 -2.33 -7.23 -0.88
N ALA A 68 -1.81 -6.21 -0.20
CA ALA A 68 -1.36 -4.99 -0.85
C ALA A 68 -0.20 -5.25 -1.84
N PHE A 69 0.72 -6.15 -1.52
CA PHE A 69 1.78 -6.56 -2.44
C PHE A 69 1.20 -7.24 -3.67
N ALA A 70 0.27 -8.20 -3.49
CA ALA A 70 -0.38 -8.89 -4.59
C ALA A 70 -1.14 -7.93 -5.51
N LEU A 71 -1.73 -6.87 -4.97
CA LEU A 71 -2.48 -5.88 -5.74
C LEU A 71 -1.58 -4.86 -6.44
N LEU A 72 -0.54 -4.38 -5.76
CA LEU A 72 0.24 -3.23 -6.22
C LEU A 72 1.51 -3.65 -6.96
N VAL A 73 2.07 -4.82 -6.67
CA VAL A 73 3.39 -5.23 -7.17
C VAL A 73 3.25 -6.34 -8.20
N THR A 74 2.51 -7.42 -7.90
CA THR A 74 2.38 -8.59 -8.78
C THR A 74 2.03 -8.25 -10.23
N PRO A 75 1.14 -7.29 -10.55
CA PRO A 75 0.85 -6.91 -11.94
C PRO A 75 2.06 -6.40 -12.73
N HIS A 76 3.14 -6.01 -12.04
CA HIS A 76 4.38 -5.50 -12.60
C HIS A 76 5.54 -6.49 -12.50
N LEU A 77 5.31 -7.71 -12.01
CA LEU A 77 6.33 -8.75 -11.91
C LEU A 77 6.26 -9.70 -13.11
N ASP A 78 7.41 -10.28 -13.46
CA ASP A 78 7.44 -11.39 -14.40
C ASP A 78 6.74 -12.62 -13.83
N VAL A 79 6.16 -13.43 -14.73
CA VAL A 79 5.40 -14.66 -14.42
C VAL A 79 6.19 -15.66 -13.55
N HIS A 80 7.53 -15.56 -13.55
CA HIS A 80 8.41 -16.43 -12.78
C HIS A 80 8.76 -15.94 -11.37
N THR A 81 8.33 -14.74 -10.99
CA THR A 81 8.65 -14.17 -9.67
C THR A 81 7.70 -14.72 -8.62
N ALA A 82 8.25 -15.31 -7.56
CA ALA A 82 7.47 -15.81 -6.44
C ALA A 82 6.73 -14.66 -5.74
N THR A 83 5.43 -14.83 -5.54
CA THR A 83 4.58 -13.89 -4.80
C THR A 83 4.17 -14.51 -3.47
N PRO A 84 4.04 -13.68 -2.41
CA PRO A 84 3.60 -14.19 -1.12
C PRO A 84 2.14 -14.69 -1.24
N PRO A 85 1.79 -15.81 -0.58
CA PRO A 85 0.43 -16.32 -0.62
C PRO A 85 -0.53 -15.33 0.06
N THR A 86 -1.70 -15.12 -0.54
CA THR A 86 -2.79 -14.33 0.01
C THR A 86 -4.00 -15.21 0.27
N THR A 87 -4.75 -14.90 1.32
CA THR A 87 -6.02 -15.57 1.61
C THR A 87 -7.19 -14.92 0.86
N GLY A 88 -8.10 -15.75 0.35
CA GLY A 88 -9.37 -15.31 -0.21
C GLY A 88 -9.30 -14.79 -1.67
N ASP A 89 -10.42 -14.21 -2.09
CA ASP A 89 -10.61 -13.67 -3.44
C ASP A 89 -9.89 -12.30 -3.61
N PRO A 90 -9.16 -12.07 -4.73
CA PRO A 90 -8.42 -10.83 -4.95
C PRO A 90 -9.28 -9.55 -4.91
N ALA A 91 -10.51 -9.59 -5.42
CA ALA A 91 -11.39 -8.42 -5.43
C ALA A 91 -11.83 -8.05 -4.02
N THR A 92 -12.15 -9.05 -3.20
CA THR A 92 -12.45 -8.88 -1.78
C THR A 92 -11.25 -8.32 -1.01
N GLY A 93 -10.05 -8.85 -1.29
CA GLY A 93 -8.80 -8.34 -0.70
C GLY A 93 -8.55 -6.86 -1.03
N ALA A 94 -8.79 -6.45 -2.27
CA ALA A 94 -8.66 -5.05 -2.70
C ALA A 94 -9.60 -4.11 -1.94
N ALA A 95 -10.88 -4.48 -1.83
CA ALA A 95 -11.86 -3.71 -1.07
C ALA A 95 -11.47 -3.62 0.42
N TRP A 96 -10.97 -4.71 0.98
CA TRP A 96 -10.55 -4.74 2.38
C TRP A 96 -9.30 -3.87 2.65
N VAL A 97 -8.28 -3.89 1.79
CA VAL A 97 -7.11 -2.99 1.93
C VAL A 97 -7.54 -1.52 1.87
N ALA A 98 -8.49 -1.17 1.00
CA ALA A 98 -9.08 0.16 0.97
C ALA A 98 -9.82 0.50 2.28
N ALA A 99 -10.57 -0.44 2.85
CA ALA A 99 -11.25 -0.29 4.12
C ALA A 99 -10.26 -0.10 5.28
N CYS A 100 -9.13 -0.83 5.31
CA CYS A 100 -8.07 -0.66 6.30
C CYS A 100 -7.42 0.73 6.22
N LYS A 101 -7.17 1.24 5.03
CA LYS A 101 -6.70 2.62 4.86
C LYS A 101 -7.74 3.61 5.42
N MET A 102 -8.99 3.45 5.03
CA MET A 102 -10.08 4.31 5.45
C MET A 102 -10.26 4.31 6.97
N SER A 103 -10.21 3.14 7.61
CA SER A 103 -10.37 2.98 9.06
C SER A 103 -9.29 3.73 9.83
N ARG A 104 -8.03 3.69 9.37
CA ARG A 104 -6.93 4.48 9.95
C ARG A 104 -7.16 5.99 9.87
N HIS A 105 -7.61 6.49 8.71
CA HIS A 105 -7.89 7.90 8.54
C HIS A 105 -9.03 8.40 9.44
N LEU A 106 -9.98 7.52 9.72
CA LEU A 106 -11.17 7.80 10.51
C LEU A 106 -11.03 7.42 11.99
N ASN A 107 -9.90 6.84 12.39
CA ASN A 107 -9.64 6.32 13.73
C ASN A 107 -10.76 5.36 14.21
N VAL A 108 -11.14 4.40 13.36
CA VAL A 108 -12.12 3.34 13.68
C VAL A 108 -11.51 1.96 13.41
N ALA A 109 -12.13 0.90 13.93
CA ALA A 109 -11.72 -0.47 13.63
C ALA A 109 -12.01 -0.81 12.14
N PRO A 110 -11.11 -1.51 11.45
CA PRO A 110 -11.39 -2.03 10.11
C PRO A 110 -12.45 -3.15 10.16
N PRO A 111 -13.21 -3.37 9.08
CA PRO A 111 -14.07 -4.54 8.96
C PRO A 111 -13.22 -5.83 8.89
N PRO A 112 -13.78 -6.99 9.25
CA PRO A 112 -13.08 -8.26 9.13
C PRO A 112 -12.85 -8.64 7.66
N LEU A 113 -11.66 -9.18 7.34
CA LEU A 113 -11.26 -9.55 5.97
C LEU A 113 -12.19 -10.60 5.35
N HIS A 114 -12.59 -11.61 6.13
CA HIS A 114 -13.37 -12.75 5.64
C HIS A 114 -14.89 -12.51 5.60
N ASP A 115 -15.33 -11.25 5.70
CA ASP A 115 -16.72 -10.85 5.58
C ASP A 115 -16.90 -9.78 4.48
N PRO A 116 -17.11 -10.20 3.21
CA PRO A 116 -17.27 -9.28 2.10
C PRO A 116 -18.46 -8.32 2.27
N ALA A 117 -19.51 -8.73 2.98
CA ALA A 117 -20.67 -7.88 3.23
C ALA A 117 -20.29 -6.76 4.21
N ALA A 118 -19.63 -7.09 5.33
CA ALA A 118 -19.14 -6.08 6.27
C ALA A 118 -18.13 -5.11 5.63
N VAL A 119 -17.26 -5.59 4.73
CA VAL A 119 -16.34 -4.72 3.99
C VAL A 119 -17.09 -3.72 3.12
N ARG A 120 -18.07 -4.19 2.34
CA ARG A 120 -18.88 -3.32 1.47
C ARG A 120 -19.67 -2.29 2.27
N ASP A 121 -20.31 -2.72 3.34
CA ASP A 121 -21.14 -1.86 4.19
C ASP A 121 -20.28 -0.81 4.91
N PHE A 122 -19.08 -1.20 5.37
CA PHE A 122 -18.11 -0.28 5.95
C PHE A 122 -17.68 0.79 4.95
N LEU A 123 -17.31 0.39 3.72
CA LEU A 123 -16.90 1.33 2.67
C LEU A 123 -18.03 2.30 2.33
N GLY A 124 -19.25 1.80 2.12
CA GLY A 124 -20.41 2.63 1.81
C GLY A 124 -20.73 3.64 2.91
N SER A 125 -20.69 3.22 4.17
CA SER A 125 -21.03 4.06 5.32
C SER A 125 -19.97 5.11 5.67
N ASN A 126 -18.72 4.91 5.25
CA ASN A 126 -17.59 5.75 5.66
C ASN A 126 -16.95 6.55 4.53
N MET A 127 -17.29 6.28 3.26
CA MET A 127 -16.65 6.91 2.10
C MET A 127 -16.69 8.44 2.16
N GLU A 128 -17.86 9.03 2.41
CA GLU A 128 -18.01 10.49 2.47
C GLU A 128 -17.14 11.11 3.58
N ARG A 129 -17.25 10.57 4.80
CA ARG A 129 -16.45 11.00 5.95
C ARG A 129 -14.95 10.90 5.67
N TYR A 130 -14.52 9.83 5.00
CA TYR A 130 -13.14 9.63 4.61
C TYR A 130 -12.65 10.67 3.59
N MET A 131 -13.46 10.95 2.57
CA MET A 131 -13.11 11.96 1.56
C MET A 131 -12.98 13.35 2.18
N LEU A 132 -13.87 13.72 3.11
CA LEU A 132 -13.77 14.96 3.87
C LEU A 132 -12.50 15.01 4.74
N ALA A 133 -12.21 13.94 5.49
CA ALA A 133 -11.01 13.86 6.33
C ALA A 133 -9.71 13.93 5.51
N ARG A 134 -9.72 13.38 4.29
CA ARG A 134 -8.58 13.42 3.37
C ARG A 134 -8.39 14.82 2.76
N ALA A 135 -9.46 15.52 2.42
CA ALA A 135 -9.38 16.88 1.86
C ALA A 135 -8.83 17.91 2.88
N GLY A 136 -9.13 17.73 4.17
CA GLY A 136 -8.61 18.58 5.24
C GLY A 136 -7.11 18.43 5.50
N ARG A 137 -6.50 17.31 5.08
CA ARG A 137 -5.05 17.10 5.12
C ARG A 137 -4.44 17.58 3.80
N ARG A 138 -4.26 18.90 3.65
CA ARG A 138 -3.45 19.43 2.54
C ARG A 138 -2.05 18.80 2.61
N PRO A 139 -1.48 18.34 1.48
CA PRO A 139 -0.09 17.91 1.46
C PRO A 139 0.79 19.11 1.79
N SER A 140 1.63 18.97 2.82
CA SER A 140 2.73 19.90 3.12
C SER A 140 3.82 19.85 2.06
#